data_AF-A0A519JQL6-F1
#
_entry.id   AF-A0A519JQL6-F1
#
_cell.length_a   1.000
_cell.length_b   1.000
_cell.length_c   1.000
_cell.angle_alpha   90.00
_cell.angle_beta   90.00
_cell.angle_gamma   90.00
#
_symmetry.space_group_name_H-M   'P 1'
#
loop_
_entity.id
_entity.type
_entity.pdbx_description
1 polymer ?
#
loop_
_entity_poly.entity_id
_entity_poly.type
_entity_poly.pdbx_seq_one_letter_code
_entity_poly.pdbx_strand_id
1 'polypeptide(L)'
;MKKILGLTLFILPFLLLSCSEDDSNSVPTSLKVQDFVWKGMNQYYLWQADVPDLNDDRFDNQDDLNNFLRGYNDPTALFNHLRVDSSIDRFSVIFSDYDVLEGILSGTTKNNGVDFGLKYKSGSTTDIFGWVRYILPNSDASGKDIHRGDIFYAVNGTPLTVSNYQSLLASDTYTLNLADYDNG
;
A
#
# COMPACT_ATOMS: atom_id res chain seq x y z
N MET A 1 51.60 -12.33 33.21
CA MET A 1 51.32 -12.95 31.90
C MET A 1 50.51 -14.27 32.00
N LYS A 2 50.71 -15.13 33.01
CA LYS A 2 49.92 -16.38 33.17
C LYS A 2 48.39 -16.21 33.40
N LYS A 3 47.94 -15.08 33.97
CA LYS A 3 46.51 -14.84 34.27
C LYS A 3 45.66 -14.45 33.04
N ILE A 4 46.28 -13.88 32.00
CA ILE A 4 45.60 -13.53 30.74
C ILE A 4 45.40 -14.78 29.88
N LEU A 5 46.34 -15.73 29.94
CA LEU A 5 46.27 -17.00 29.21
C LEU A 5 45.11 -17.90 29.67
N GLY A 6 44.73 -17.82 30.95
CA GLY A 6 43.58 -18.56 31.48
C GLY A 6 42.22 -17.97 31.04
N LEU A 7 42.15 -16.65 30.82
CA LEU A 7 40.92 -15.97 30.39
C LEU A 7 40.61 -16.26 28.92
N THR A 8 41.64 -16.35 28.07
CA THR A 8 41.51 -16.74 26.66
C THR A 8 41.07 -18.21 26.47
N LEU A 9 41.39 -19.09 27.42
CA LEU A 9 41.01 -20.51 27.36
C LEU A 9 39.53 -20.74 27.73
N PHE A 10 38.91 -19.81 28.46
CA PHE A 10 37.51 -19.91 28.89
C PHE A 10 36.50 -19.37 27.86
N ILE A 11 36.96 -18.52 26.92
CA ILE A 11 36.11 -17.91 25.88
C ILE A 11 36.05 -18.78 24.61
N LEU A 12 37.05 -19.63 24.39
CA LEU A 12 37.15 -20.51 23.21
C LEU A 12 35.99 -21.53 23.04
N PRO A 13 35.34 -22.06 24.09
CA PRO A 13 34.21 -22.98 23.93
C PRO A 13 32.94 -22.32 23.38
N PHE A 14 32.79 -21.00 23.51
CA PHE A 14 31.62 -20.27 23.01
C PHE A 14 31.62 -20.07 21.49
N LEU A 15 32.77 -20.25 20.82
CA LEU A 15 32.89 -20.13 19.37
C LEU A 15 32.44 -21.39 18.60
N LEU A 16 32.16 -22.49 19.31
CA LEU A 16 31.71 -23.76 18.70
C LEU A 16 30.20 -24.00 18.85
N LEU A 17 29.46 -23.06 19.44
CA LEU A 17 27.99 -23.02 19.34
C LEU A 17 27.61 -22.46 17.97
N SER A 18 27.91 -23.23 16.92
CA SER A 18 27.25 -23.03 15.63
C SER A 18 25.79 -23.38 15.83
N CYS A 19 24.90 -22.40 15.69
CA CYS A 19 23.47 -22.66 15.62
C CYS A 19 23.25 -23.55 14.39
N SER A 20 22.95 -24.83 14.59
CA SER A 20 22.46 -25.67 13.50
C SER A 20 21.07 -25.16 13.14
N GLU A 21 20.82 -24.89 11.86
CA GLU A 21 19.45 -24.66 11.38
C GLU A 21 18.62 -25.91 11.74
N ASP A 22 17.67 -25.72 12.64
CA ASP A 22 16.77 -26.80 13.05
C ASP A 22 15.71 -26.96 11.94
N ASP A 23 15.93 -27.95 11.07
CA ASP A 23 15.04 -28.31 9.95
C ASP A 23 13.64 -28.74 10.40
N SER A 24 13.40 -28.93 11.71
CA SER A 24 12.09 -29.27 12.27
C SER A 24 11.03 -28.18 12.09
N ASN A 25 11.41 -26.96 11.73
CA ASN A 25 10.51 -25.86 11.39
C ASN A 25 10.38 -25.62 9.89
N SER A 26 10.63 -26.62 9.05
CA SER A 26 10.56 -26.45 7.60
C SER A 26 9.14 -26.06 7.16
N VAL A 27 8.97 -24.82 6.72
CA VAL A 27 7.71 -24.35 6.13
C VAL A 27 7.68 -24.80 4.67
N PRO A 28 6.65 -25.55 4.23
CA PRO A 28 6.51 -25.96 2.83
C PRO A 28 6.59 -24.75 1.91
N THR A 29 7.27 -24.87 0.76
CA THR A 29 7.42 -23.76 -0.19
C THR A 29 6.09 -23.11 -0.58
N SER A 30 5.02 -23.90 -0.68
CA SER A 30 3.67 -23.43 -0.98
C SER A 30 3.02 -22.59 0.11
N LEU A 31 3.53 -22.62 1.34
CA LEU A 31 2.98 -21.91 2.50
C LEU A 31 3.86 -20.75 2.97
N LYS A 32 5.04 -20.54 2.37
CA LYS A 32 5.99 -19.52 2.85
C LYS A 32 5.40 -18.12 2.88
N VAL A 33 4.53 -17.76 1.93
CA VAL A 33 3.89 -16.45 1.89
C VAL A 33 2.85 -16.31 3.00
N GLN A 34 2.02 -17.33 3.20
CA GLN A 34 1.02 -17.39 4.26
C GLN A 34 1.69 -17.36 5.65
N ASP A 35 2.77 -18.11 5.83
CA ASP A 35 3.57 -18.13 7.05
C ASP A 35 4.21 -16.77 7.33
N PHE A 36 4.76 -16.12 6.31
CA PHE A 36 5.28 -14.76 6.41
C PHE A 36 4.19 -13.76 6.84
N VAL A 37 3.00 -13.82 6.23
CA VAL A 37 1.87 -12.96 6.60
C VAL A 37 1.47 -13.18 8.05
N TRP A 38 1.26 -14.44 8.46
CA TRP A 38 0.84 -14.75 9.83
C TRP A 38 1.89 -14.30 10.85
N LYS A 39 3.18 -14.63 10.64
CA LYS A 39 4.26 -14.24 11.56
C LYS A 39 4.45 -12.73 11.61
N GLY A 40 4.35 -12.05 10.48
CA GLY A 40 4.41 -10.58 10.44
C GLY A 40 3.28 -9.94 11.22
N MET A 41 2.06 -10.47 11.09
CA MET A 41 0.92 -9.98 11.86
C MET A 41 1.03 -10.33 13.34
N ASN A 42 1.37 -11.56 13.70
CA ASN A 42 1.56 -11.96 15.10
C ASN A 42 2.63 -11.09 15.80
N GLN A 43 3.74 -10.77 15.12
CA GLN A 43 4.85 -10.04 15.74
C GLN A 43 4.67 -8.51 15.79
N TYR A 44 4.05 -7.91 14.77
CA TYR A 44 4.08 -6.45 14.58
C TYR A 44 2.71 -5.78 14.54
N TYR A 45 1.62 -6.56 14.47
CA TYR A 45 0.29 -5.98 14.34
C TYR A 45 -0.16 -5.36 15.66
N LEU A 46 -0.54 -4.08 15.61
CA LEU A 46 -0.93 -3.32 16.79
C LEU A 46 -2.07 -3.96 17.58
N TRP A 47 -3.05 -4.55 16.87
CA TRP A 47 -4.23 -5.20 17.46
C TRP A 47 -4.10 -6.71 17.56
N GLN A 48 -2.88 -7.25 17.62
CA GLN A 48 -2.66 -8.70 17.75
C GLN A 48 -3.48 -9.30 18.90
N ALA A 49 -3.57 -8.61 20.04
CA ALA A 49 -4.28 -9.09 21.23
C ALA A 49 -5.80 -9.22 21.03
N ASP A 50 -6.36 -8.52 20.05
CA ASP A 50 -7.80 -8.54 19.73
C ASP A 50 -8.15 -9.62 18.68
N VAL A 51 -7.16 -10.35 18.16
CA VAL A 51 -7.33 -11.35 17.10
C VAL A 51 -6.92 -12.73 17.64
N PRO A 52 -7.88 -13.63 17.95
CA PRO A 52 -7.58 -14.93 18.57
C PRO A 52 -6.60 -15.80 17.79
N ASP A 53 -6.67 -15.78 16.45
CA ASP A 53 -5.78 -16.57 15.60
C ASP A 53 -4.35 -16.00 15.48
N LEU A 54 -4.08 -14.83 16.08
CA LEU A 54 -2.74 -14.25 16.20
C LEU A 54 -2.15 -14.40 17.61
N ASN A 55 -2.81 -15.09 18.53
CA ASN A 55 -2.26 -15.29 19.88
C ASN A 55 -0.95 -16.11 19.82
N ASP A 56 0.03 -15.75 20.64
CA ASP A 56 1.34 -16.41 20.69
C ASP A 56 1.23 -17.91 21.05
N ASP A 57 0.23 -18.27 21.86
CA ASP A 57 -0.05 -19.66 22.28
C ASP A 57 -1.14 -20.31 21.41
N ARG A 58 -1.50 -19.74 20.26
CA ARG A 58 -2.59 -20.24 19.39
C ARG A 58 -2.28 -21.61 18.78
N PHE A 59 -1.01 -21.87 18.47
CA PHE A 59 -0.53 -23.08 17.81
C PHE A 59 0.64 -23.66 18.61
N ASP A 60 0.58 -24.97 18.89
CA ASP A 60 1.59 -25.64 19.73
C ASP A 60 2.94 -25.80 18.99
N ASN A 61 2.92 -25.80 17.65
CA ASN A 61 4.09 -25.99 16.81
C ASN A 61 3.85 -25.49 15.36
N GLN A 62 4.92 -25.49 14.56
CA GLN A 62 4.87 -25.04 13.16
C GLN A 62 3.96 -25.91 12.27
N ASP A 63 3.78 -27.20 12.55
CA ASP A 63 2.90 -28.07 11.76
C ASP A 63 1.42 -27.73 11.97
N ASP A 64 1.02 -27.36 13.18
CA ASP A 64 -0.32 -26.88 13.49
C ASP A 64 -0.62 -25.55 12.81
N LEU A 65 0.36 -24.63 12.81
CA LEU A 65 0.27 -23.40 12.02
C LEU A 65 0.15 -23.73 10.52
N ASN A 66 1.00 -24.61 9.99
CA ASN A 66 0.94 -25.02 8.58
C ASN A 66 -0.43 -25.61 8.22
N ASN A 67 -1.06 -26.40 9.11
CA ASN A 67 -2.41 -26.94 8.93
C ASN A 67 -3.46 -25.83 8.80
N PHE A 68 -3.39 -24.80 9.64
CA PHE A 68 -4.26 -23.62 9.53
C PHE A 68 -4.02 -22.87 8.22
N LEU A 69 -2.75 -22.61 7.86
CA LEU A 69 -2.39 -21.84 6.66
C LEU A 69 -2.84 -22.52 5.35
N ARG A 70 -2.91 -23.86 5.31
CA ARG A 70 -3.45 -24.60 4.14
C ARG A 70 -4.91 -24.26 3.82
N GLY A 71 -5.66 -23.69 4.76
CA GLY A 71 -7.01 -23.18 4.52
C GLY A 71 -7.05 -21.93 3.63
N TYR A 72 -5.92 -21.26 3.41
CA TYR A 72 -5.83 -19.96 2.74
C TYR A 72 -4.94 -20.03 1.50
N ASN A 73 -5.57 -20.22 0.34
CA ASN A 73 -4.88 -20.19 -0.96
C ASN A 73 -4.47 -18.76 -1.38
N ASP A 74 -5.13 -17.74 -0.82
CA ASP A 74 -4.85 -16.33 -1.07
C ASP A 74 -4.31 -15.66 0.22
N PRO A 75 -3.05 -15.16 0.21
CA PRO A 75 -2.49 -14.42 1.34
C PRO A 75 -3.30 -13.17 1.72
N THR A 76 -4.00 -12.54 0.79
CA THR A 76 -4.88 -11.39 1.06
C THR A 76 -6.09 -11.80 1.88
N ALA A 77 -6.66 -12.96 1.59
CA ALA A 77 -7.76 -13.51 2.38
C ALA A 77 -7.30 -13.85 3.81
N LEU A 78 -6.11 -14.44 3.97
CA LEU A 78 -5.50 -14.68 5.29
C LEU A 78 -5.28 -13.37 6.06
N PHE A 79 -4.66 -12.38 5.42
CA PHE A 79 -4.41 -11.08 6.04
C PHE A 79 -5.71 -10.40 6.51
N ASN A 80 -6.76 -10.43 5.70
CA ASN A 80 -8.05 -9.87 6.07
C ASN A 80 -8.74 -10.65 7.20
N HIS A 81 -8.57 -11.98 7.26
CA HIS A 81 -9.04 -12.81 8.37
C HIS A 81 -8.34 -12.49 9.70
N LEU A 82 -7.04 -12.19 9.63
CA LEU A 82 -6.19 -11.90 10.79
C LEU A 82 -6.23 -10.43 11.23
N ARG A 83 -7.04 -9.57 10.60
CA ARG A 83 -7.15 -8.15 10.95
C ARG A 83 -8.47 -7.87 11.64
N VAL A 84 -8.50 -6.83 12.49
CA VAL A 84 -9.75 -6.28 13.01
C VAL A 84 -10.54 -5.58 11.88
N ASP A 85 -11.78 -5.24 12.18
CA ASP A 85 -12.64 -4.53 11.24
C ASP A 85 -12.01 -3.21 10.75
N SER A 86 -12.26 -2.85 9.48
CA SER A 86 -11.68 -1.67 8.84
C SER A 86 -12.14 -0.34 9.47
N SER A 87 -13.23 -0.34 10.22
CA SER A 87 -13.65 0.81 11.04
C SER A 87 -12.74 1.06 12.24
N ILE A 88 -12.04 0.03 12.73
CA ILE A 88 -11.06 0.12 13.81
C ILE A 88 -9.66 0.35 13.22
N ASP A 89 -9.30 -0.44 12.20
CA ASP A 89 -8.02 -0.35 11.51
C ASP A 89 -8.16 -0.06 10.01
N ARG A 90 -7.95 1.20 9.64
CA ARG A 90 -7.92 1.65 8.24
C ARG A 90 -6.52 1.73 7.64
N PHE A 91 -5.48 1.39 8.39
CA PHE A 91 -4.10 1.68 8.02
C PHE A 91 -3.31 0.44 7.61
N SER A 92 -3.62 -0.73 8.18
CA SER A 92 -2.93 -1.96 7.77
C SER A 92 -3.44 -2.40 6.40
N VAL A 93 -2.52 -2.67 5.48
CA VAL A 93 -2.81 -3.01 4.09
C VAL A 93 -1.82 -4.07 3.61
N ILE A 94 -2.23 -4.85 2.61
CA ILE A 94 -1.38 -5.83 1.93
C ILE A 94 -1.44 -5.55 0.43
N PHE A 95 -0.29 -5.64 -0.24
CA PHE A 95 -0.15 -5.42 -1.67
C PHE A 95 0.43 -6.66 -2.33
N SER A 96 -0.09 -7.00 -3.51
CA SER A 96 0.46 -8.06 -4.35
C SER A 96 1.70 -7.61 -5.14
N ASP A 97 1.88 -6.30 -5.29
CA ASP A 97 2.94 -5.69 -6.08
C ASP A 97 3.78 -4.76 -5.18
N TYR A 98 5.07 -5.08 -5.05
CA TYR A 98 6.01 -4.31 -4.25
C TYR A 98 6.24 -2.91 -4.83
N ASP A 99 6.22 -2.75 -6.16
CA ASP A 99 6.50 -1.46 -6.81
C ASP A 99 5.39 -0.45 -6.48
N VAL A 100 4.14 -0.92 -6.36
CA VAL A 100 3.01 -0.10 -5.93
C VAL A 100 3.17 0.33 -4.47
N LEU A 101 3.55 -0.60 -3.58
CA LEU A 101 3.77 -0.29 -2.17
C LEU A 101 4.93 0.71 -1.99
N GLU A 102 6.07 0.46 -2.63
CA GLU A 102 7.23 1.35 -2.60
C GLU A 102 6.90 2.73 -3.18
N GLY A 103 6.13 2.77 -4.28
CA GLY A 103 5.62 4.01 -4.85
C GLY A 103 4.82 4.83 -3.83
N ILE A 104 3.89 4.20 -3.13
CA ILE A 104 3.09 4.88 -2.10
C ILE A 104 3.96 5.35 -0.94
N LEU A 105 4.86 4.51 -0.43
CA LEU A 105 5.74 4.83 0.70
C LEU A 105 6.77 5.93 0.37
N SER A 106 7.20 6.02 -0.89
CA SER A 106 8.08 7.08 -1.39
C SER A 106 7.34 8.38 -1.75
N GLY A 107 6.00 8.39 -1.67
CA GLY A 107 5.17 9.53 -2.08
C GLY A 107 5.05 9.67 -3.59
N THR A 108 5.40 8.64 -4.36
CA THR A 108 5.21 8.60 -5.81
C THR A 108 3.74 8.31 -6.13
N THR A 109 3.11 9.23 -6.84
CA THR A 109 1.73 9.07 -7.31
C THR A 109 1.69 9.08 -8.83
N LYS A 110 0.90 8.19 -9.42
CA LYS A 110 0.64 8.23 -10.86
C LYS A 110 -0.27 9.41 -11.17
N ASN A 111 0.24 10.40 -11.89
CA ASN A 111 -0.51 11.56 -12.35
C ASN A 111 0.03 12.03 -13.71
N ASN A 112 -0.77 12.78 -14.45
CA ASN A 112 -0.36 13.37 -15.73
C ASN A 112 0.34 14.73 -15.59
N GLY A 113 0.49 15.23 -14.36
CA GLY A 113 1.12 16.51 -14.05
C GLY A 113 0.20 17.73 -14.05
N VAL A 114 -1.11 17.57 -14.24
CA VAL A 114 -2.07 18.67 -14.08
C VAL A 114 -2.60 18.70 -12.64
N ASP A 115 -2.28 19.77 -11.90
CA ASP A 115 -2.98 20.09 -10.66
C ASP A 115 -4.15 21.04 -10.95
N PHE A 116 -5.34 20.73 -10.47
CA PHE A 116 -6.55 21.49 -10.78
C PHE A 116 -7.48 21.63 -9.56
N GLY A 117 -8.33 22.65 -9.62
CA GLY A 117 -9.49 22.77 -8.74
C GLY A 117 -10.78 22.53 -9.52
N LEU A 118 -11.86 22.24 -8.81
CA LEU A 118 -13.20 22.06 -9.37
C LEU A 118 -14.20 22.99 -8.67
N LYS A 119 -15.14 23.55 -9.43
CA LYS A 119 -16.20 24.42 -8.90
C LYS A 119 -17.48 24.21 -9.71
N TYR A 120 -18.62 24.42 -9.06
CA TYR A 120 -19.90 24.56 -9.73
C TYR A 120 -19.89 25.74 -10.70
N LYS A 121 -20.54 25.56 -11.86
CA LYS A 121 -20.92 26.69 -12.72
C LYS A 121 -21.90 27.60 -11.98
N SER A 122 -21.93 28.88 -12.34
CA SER A 122 -22.82 29.85 -11.71
C SER A 122 -24.28 29.41 -11.91
N GLY A 123 -25.05 29.38 -10.83
CA GLY A 123 -26.45 28.96 -10.87
C GLY A 123 -26.70 27.46 -11.09
N SER A 124 -25.67 26.62 -11.21
CA SER A 124 -25.84 25.17 -11.34
C SER A 124 -25.59 24.44 -10.01
N THR A 125 -26.37 23.39 -9.77
CA THR A 125 -26.17 22.44 -8.66
C THR A 125 -25.59 21.10 -9.13
N THR A 126 -25.35 20.95 -10.43
CA THR A 126 -24.92 19.67 -11.02
C THR A 126 -23.70 19.81 -11.90
N ASP A 127 -23.60 20.91 -12.66
CA ASP A 127 -22.52 21.13 -13.62
C ASP A 127 -21.33 21.75 -12.93
N ILE A 128 -20.16 21.22 -13.24
CA ILE A 128 -18.90 21.72 -12.71
C ILE A 128 -17.96 22.07 -13.86
N PHE A 129 -16.99 22.91 -13.56
CA PHE A 129 -15.82 23.15 -14.39
C PHE A 129 -14.57 23.02 -13.53
N GLY A 130 -13.44 22.78 -14.18
CA GLY A 130 -12.14 22.80 -13.55
C GLY A 130 -11.29 23.96 -14.02
N TRP A 131 -10.34 24.35 -13.19
CA TRP A 131 -9.28 25.30 -13.57
C TRP A 131 -7.92 24.72 -13.19
N VAL A 132 -6.94 24.92 -14.06
CA VAL A 132 -5.58 24.46 -13.86
C VAL A 132 -4.89 25.36 -12.83
N ARG A 133 -4.44 24.77 -11.73
CA ARG A 133 -3.70 25.45 -10.66
C ARG A 133 -2.20 25.41 -10.87
N TYR A 134 -1.68 24.33 -11.44
CA TYR A 134 -0.25 24.13 -11.67
C TYR A 134 0.00 23.03 -12.70
N ILE A 135 1.10 23.17 -13.46
CA ILE A 135 1.61 22.14 -14.37
C ILE A 135 2.97 21.67 -13.83
N LEU A 136 3.06 20.39 -13.50
CA LEU A 136 4.27 19.78 -12.97
C LEU A 136 5.37 19.75 -14.05
N PRO A 137 6.57 20.30 -13.79
CA PRO A 137 7.68 20.20 -14.74
C PRO A 137 8.05 18.74 -15.05
N ASN A 138 8.48 18.48 -16.29
CA ASN A 138 8.86 17.14 -16.77
C ASN A 138 7.72 16.09 -16.69
N SER A 139 6.47 16.53 -16.70
CA SER A 139 5.29 15.67 -16.79
C SER A 139 4.76 15.59 -18.23
N ASP A 140 3.84 14.67 -18.48
CA ASP A 140 3.10 14.60 -19.75
C ASP A 140 2.38 15.92 -20.08
N ALA A 141 1.76 16.57 -19.07
CA ALA A 141 1.12 17.86 -19.24
C ALA A 141 2.10 18.99 -19.61
N SER A 142 3.34 18.94 -19.14
CA SER A 142 4.32 20.02 -19.41
C SER A 142 4.72 20.18 -20.88
N GLY A 143 4.49 19.16 -21.71
CA GLY A 143 4.71 19.22 -23.16
C GLY A 143 3.46 19.56 -23.98
N LYS A 144 2.31 19.77 -23.35
CA LYS A 144 1.02 20.03 -24.00
C LYS A 144 0.64 21.50 -23.92
N ASP A 145 -0.28 21.91 -24.77
CA ASP A 145 -0.85 23.27 -24.75
C ASP A 145 -1.90 23.39 -23.63
N ILE A 146 -1.39 23.41 -22.39
CA ILE A 146 -2.17 23.59 -21.16
C ILE A 146 -1.33 24.35 -20.14
N HIS A 147 -1.91 25.39 -19.57
CA HIS A 147 -1.22 26.32 -18.71
C HIS A 147 -2.01 26.56 -17.42
N ARG A 148 -1.30 27.03 -16.40
CA ARG A 148 -1.93 27.52 -15.17
C ARG A 148 -2.91 28.64 -15.51
N GLY A 149 -4.15 28.51 -15.04
CA GLY A 149 -5.23 29.44 -15.30
C GLY A 149 -6.24 28.94 -16.34
N ASP A 150 -5.88 27.96 -17.16
CA ASP A 150 -6.79 27.41 -18.16
C ASP A 150 -8.01 26.76 -17.49
N ILE A 151 -9.17 26.92 -18.11
CA ILE A 151 -10.44 26.37 -17.67
C ILE A 151 -10.80 25.19 -18.56
N PHE A 152 -11.36 24.13 -17.99
CA PHE A 152 -11.91 23.00 -18.71
C PHE A 152 -13.30 22.65 -18.17
N TYR A 153 -14.18 22.16 -19.04
CA TYR A 153 -15.57 21.83 -18.68
C TYR A 153 -15.97 20.40 -19.00
N ALA A 154 -15.16 19.68 -19.78
CA ALA A 154 -15.43 18.32 -20.21
C ALA A 154 -14.14 17.49 -20.26
N VAL A 155 -14.30 16.18 -20.21
CA VAL A 155 -13.24 15.17 -20.35
C VAL A 155 -13.65 14.20 -21.43
N ASN A 156 -12.78 13.99 -22.43
CA ASN A 156 -13.07 13.15 -23.61
C ASN A 156 -14.40 13.53 -24.30
N GLY A 157 -14.71 14.83 -24.36
CA GLY A 157 -15.95 15.37 -24.91
C GLY A 157 -17.18 15.23 -23.99
N THR A 158 -17.05 14.61 -22.81
CA THR A 158 -18.15 14.45 -21.85
C THR A 158 -18.13 15.57 -20.80
N PRO A 159 -19.18 16.41 -20.69
CA PRO A 159 -19.26 17.46 -19.69
C PRO A 159 -19.14 16.95 -18.26
N LEU A 160 -18.44 17.71 -17.42
CA LEU A 160 -18.25 17.40 -16.02
C LEU A 160 -19.50 17.73 -15.21
N THR A 161 -19.91 16.77 -14.40
CA THR A 161 -20.97 16.91 -13.40
C THR A 161 -20.51 16.33 -12.07
N VAL A 162 -21.20 16.70 -10.99
CA VAL A 162 -20.98 16.14 -9.65
C VAL A 162 -21.05 14.61 -9.59
N SER A 163 -21.79 13.98 -10.52
CA SER A 163 -21.98 12.53 -10.53
C SER A 163 -20.94 11.78 -11.37
N ASN A 164 -20.19 12.45 -12.25
CA ASN A 164 -19.28 11.77 -13.18
C ASN A 164 -17.81 12.19 -13.07
N TYR A 165 -17.51 13.35 -12.47
CA TYR A 165 -16.18 13.95 -12.58
C TYR A 165 -15.06 13.05 -12.03
N GLN A 166 -15.32 12.36 -10.91
CA GLN A 166 -14.35 11.48 -10.27
C GLN A 166 -13.96 10.34 -11.22
N SER A 167 -14.94 9.72 -11.86
CA SER A 167 -14.70 8.63 -12.81
C SER A 167 -13.99 9.12 -14.06
N LEU A 168 -14.35 10.30 -14.57
CA LEU A 168 -13.73 10.86 -15.78
C LEU A 168 -12.27 11.25 -15.56
N LEU A 169 -11.96 11.84 -14.40
CA LEU A 169 -10.62 12.33 -14.05
C LEU A 169 -9.71 11.27 -13.42
N ALA A 170 -10.25 10.10 -13.04
CA ALA A 170 -9.46 8.97 -12.54
C ALA A 170 -8.78 8.14 -13.65
N SER A 171 -9.11 8.39 -14.93
CA SER A 171 -8.48 7.69 -16.05
C SER A 171 -7.00 8.05 -16.17
N ASP A 172 -6.15 7.07 -16.48
CA ASP A 172 -4.73 7.30 -16.75
C ASP A 172 -4.50 8.23 -17.95
N THR A 173 -5.38 8.12 -18.94
CA THR A 173 -5.32 8.91 -20.18
C THR A 173 -6.68 9.56 -20.43
N TYR A 174 -6.67 10.86 -20.66
CA TYR A 174 -7.85 11.62 -21.06
C TYR A 174 -7.47 12.91 -21.78
N THR A 175 -8.44 13.50 -22.45
CA THR A 175 -8.35 14.84 -23.06
C THR A 175 -9.23 15.81 -22.29
N LEU A 176 -8.64 16.91 -21.82
CA LEU A 176 -9.40 18.02 -21.26
C LEU A 176 -9.95 18.89 -22.40
N ASN A 177 -11.24 19.16 -22.36
CA ASN A 177 -11.87 20.12 -23.24
C ASN A 177 -11.82 21.49 -22.57
N LEU A 178 -10.91 22.34 -23.05
CA LEU A 178 -10.73 23.69 -22.54
C LEU A 178 -11.91 24.60 -22.92
N ALA A 179 -12.11 25.65 -22.14
CA ALA A 179 -13.09 26.70 -22.38
C ALA A 179 -12.56 28.07 -21.90
N ASP A 180 -13.10 29.12 -22.49
CA ASP A 180 -12.93 30.49 -22.00
C ASP A 180 -13.99 30.81 -20.95
N TYR A 181 -13.66 31.72 -20.03
CA TYR A 181 -14.62 32.20 -19.05
C TYR A 181 -15.67 33.13 -19.71
N ASP A 182 -16.95 32.82 -19.54
CA ASP A 182 -18.10 33.51 -20.15
C ASP A 182 -19.06 34.12 -19.12
N ASN A 183 -18.53 34.52 -17.95
CA ASN A 183 -19.27 35.09 -16.82
C ASN A 183 -20.01 34.07 -15.92
N GLY A 184 -19.66 32.78 -16.08
CA GLY A 184 -20.07 31.69 -15.18
C GLY A 184 -21.38 31.03 -15.56
#